data_AF-A0A1C5Q1F1-F1
#
_entry.id   AF-A0A1C5Q1F1-F1
#
_cell.length_a   1.000
_cell.length_b   1.000
_cell.length_c   1.000
_cell.angle_alpha   90.00
_cell.angle_beta   90.00
_cell.angle_gamma   90.00
#
_symmetry.space_group_name_H-M   'P 1'
#
loop_
_entity.id
_entity.type
_entity.pdbx_description
1 polymer ?
#
loop_
_entity_poly.entity_id
_entity_poly.type
_entity_poly.pdbx_seq_one_letter_code
_entity_poly.pdbx_strand_id
1 'polypeptide(L)'
;MSKPVVAIVGRPNVGKSTLFNALAGDKISIVKDTPGVTRDRIYADVTWLDKEFTMIDTGGIEPDSSDIILSQMREQAQIAIDTADVIIFITDVHQGLVDSDAKVADMLRRSGKPVVLVVNKVDSVQKYMMDVYEFYNLGIGEPFAISAANRQGLGDMLDEVTKYFPEDTGEDEDSDIPKIAIVGKPNVGKSSLVNKLLGEDRVIVSDIAGTTRDAVDTKVTWNGKEYIFIDTAGLRRKAKVKEEIERFSVIRTVTAVERADLVVVMIDASEGVTEQDAKIAGIAHEKGKGVIIAVNKWDAIEKNDKTIYKHTNRIREVLSFMPYAEIVFISAKTGLRISRMFETLDAVIENQTMRIQTGVLNEILAEAVAMQQPPSDKGKRLKIFYMTQVAVKPPTFVIFVNDKELMHFSYTRYLENKIRDAFDFGGTPLRFIVRERGEKE
;
A
#
# COMPACT_ATOMS: atom_id res chain seq x y z
N MET A 1 -11.48 -7.07 -3.67
CA MET A 1 -11.37 -5.69 -4.19
C MET A 1 -10.24 -4.93 -3.50
N SER A 2 -9.67 -3.89 -4.15
CA SER A 2 -8.75 -2.97 -3.50
C SER A 2 -9.50 -2.11 -2.48
N LYS A 3 -8.94 -1.92 -1.28
CA LYS A 3 -9.54 -1.05 -0.27
C LYS A 3 -9.71 0.37 -0.84
N PRO A 4 -10.87 1.03 -0.65
CA PRO A 4 -11.05 2.42 -1.05
C PRO A 4 -10.01 3.35 -0.40
N VAL A 5 -9.60 4.38 -1.12
CA VAL A 5 -8.65 5.39 -0.64
C VAL A 5 -9.39 6.70 -0.36
N VAL A 6 -9.24 7.23 0.85
CA VAL A 6 -9.84 8.49 1.31
C VAL A 6 -8.75 9.50 1.61
N ALA A 7 -8.73 10.64 0.92
CA ALA A 7 -7.73 11.69 1.16
C ALA A 7 -8.34 12.87 1.92
N ILE A 8 -7.62 13.40 2.92
CA ILE A 8 -7.99 14.61 3.65
C ILE A 8 -7.26 15.80 3.04
N VAL A 9 -8.02 16.78 2.52
CA VAL A 9 -7.51 18.03 1.93
C VAL A 9 -8.06 19.22 2.67
N GLY A 10 -7.26 20.27 2.82
CA GLY A 10 -7.69 21.54 3.41
C GLY A 10 -6.50 22.44 3.67
N ARG A 11 -6.74 23.73 3.94
CA ARG A 11 -5.68 24.67 4.26
C ARG A 11 -4.91 24.29 5.54
N PRO A 12 -3.71 24.86 5.80
CA PRO A 12 -3.01 24.65 7.05
C PRO A 12 -3.88 24.97 8.28
N ASN A 13 -3.65 24.26 9.39
CA ASN A 13 -4.27 24.51 10.70
C ASN A 13 -5.81 24.34 10.82
N VAL A 14 -6.49 23.79 9.81
CA VAL A 14 -7.93 23.44 9.91
C VAL A 14 -8.22 22.18 10.72
N GLY A 15 -7.16 21.45 11.11
CA GLY A 15 -7.27 20.22 11.93
C GLY A 15 -7.25 18.92 11.12
N LYS A 16 -6.61 18.90 9.93
CA LYS A 16 -6.38 17.68 9.12
C LYS A 16 -5.76 16.54 9.95
N SER A 17 -4.61 16.79 10.56
CA SER A 17 -3.90 15.78 11.34
C SER A 17 -4.63 15.40 12.62
N THR A 18 -5.43 16.30 13.19
CA THR A 18 -6.32 15.97 14.32
C THR A 18 -7.40 14.98 13.90
N LEU A 19 -8.06 15.22 12.75
CA LEU A 19 -9.04 14.30 12.18
C LEU A 19 -8.39 12.96 11.83
N PHE A 20 -7.24 12.99 11.14
CA PHE A 20 -6.48 11.81 10.78
C PHE A 20 -6.18 10.93 12.01
N ASN A 21 -5.59 11.53 13.06
CA ASN A 21 -5.26 10.79 14.29
C ASN A 21 -6.49 10.29 15.05
N ALA A 22 -7.61 11.03 14.99
CA ALA A 22 -8.86 10.59 15.60
C ALA A 22 -9.41 9.32 14.91
N LEU A 23 -9.20 9.17 13.61
CA LEU A 23 -9.72 8.07 12.78
C LEU A 23 -8.76 6.88 12.67
N ALA A 24 -7.45 7.13 12.67
CA ALA A 24 -6.42 6.08 12.56
C ALA A 24 -6.38 5.11 13.77
N GLY A 25 -6.98 5.49 14.90
CA GLY A 25 -6.93 4.70 16.15
C GLY A 25 -5.49 4.48 16.67
N ASP A 26 -5.29 3.43 17.46
CA ASP A 26 -3.96 3.05 17.99
C ASP A 26 -3.06 2.34 16.96
N LYS A 27 -3.58 2.05 15.75
CA LYS A 27 -2.87 1.35 14.66
C LYS A 27 -2.46 2.34 13.57
N ILE A 28 -1.78 3.41 13.94
CA ILE A 28 -0.99 4.15 12.96
C ILE A 28 0.11 3.19 12.51
N SER A 29 0.21 2.88 11.21
CA SER A 29 1.42 2.30 10.65
C SER A 29 2.49 3.39 10.68
N ILE A 30 3.01 3.66 11.88
CA ILE A 30 4.20 4.48 12.09
C ILE A 30 5.33 3.62 11.56
N VAL A 31 6.00 4.10 10.52
CA VAL A 31 7.32 3.60 10.14
C VAL A 31 8.19 3.73 11.39
N LYS A 32 8.46 2.60 12.04
CA LYS A 32 9.28 2.54 13.25
C LYS A 32 10.71 2.88 12.85
N ASP A 33 11.34 3.76 13.62
CA ASP A 33 12.69 4.30 13.41
C ASP A 33 13.67 3.22 12.93
N THR A 34 13.93 3.21 11.63
CA THR A 34 15.11 2.57 11.06
C THR A 34 16.04 3.71 10.65
N PRO A 35 17.31 3.74 11.12
CA PRO A 35 18.24 4.79 10.73
C PRO A 35 18.38 4.82 9.19
N GLY A 36 17.99 5.93 8.55
CA GLY A 36 18.06 6.09 7.08
C GLY A 36 16.72 6.15 6.34
N VAL A 37 15.59 6.34 7.01
CA VAL A 37 14.30 6.67 6.37
C VAL A 37 13.77 7.98 6.94
N THR A 38 13.68 9.03 6.12
CA THR A 38 13.03 10.29 6.50
C THR A 38 11.53 10.09 6.70
N ARG A 39 11.03 10.74 7.76
CA ARG A 39 9.63 10.81 8.19
C ARG A 39 8.76 11.49 7.12
N ASP A 40 8.33 10.74 6.12
CA ASP A 40 7.36 11.24 5.16
C ASP A 40 6.23 10.22 4.93
N ARG A 41 5.12 10.52 5.63
CA ARG A 41 3.70 10.31 5.25
C ARG A 41 2.93 9.22 5.98
N ILE A 42 1.80 9.68 6.51
CA ILE A 42 0.94 9.04 7.49
C ILE A 42 -0.24 8.42 6.72
N TYR A 43 -0.11 7.14 6.41
CA TYR A 43 -1.23 6.32 5.96
C TYR A 43 -1.85 5.65 7.18
N ALA A 44 -3.16 5.48 7.18
CA ALA A 44 -3.84 4.72 8.21
C ALA A 44 -4.95 3.87 7.59
N ASP A 45 -5.01 2.60 7.97
CA ASP A 45 -6.16 1.76 7.69
C ASP A 45 -7.26 2.14 8.70
N VAL A 46 -8.43 2.56 8.22
CA VAL A 46 -9.58 2.97 9.02
C VAL A 46 -10.71 1.97 8.80
N THR A 47 -11.35 1.56 9.89
CA THR A 47 -12.56 0.73 9.86
C THR A 47 -13.73 1.53 10.39
N TRP A 48 -14.80 1.61 9.62
CA TRP A 48 -16.07 2.21 10.03
C TRP A 48 -17.21 1.23 9.72
N LEU A 49 -17.91 0.78 10.76
CA LEU A 49 -18.88 -0.31 10.69
C LEU A 49 -18.25 -1.57 10.06
N ASP A 50 -18.79 -2.05 8.95
CA ASP A 50 -18.33 -3.18 8.16
C ASP A 50 -17.41 -2.79 6.98
N LYS A 51 -17.09 -1.49 6.84
CA LYS A 51 -16.29 -0.96 5.73
C LYS A 51 -14.87 -0.63 6.18
N GLU A 52 -13.90 -1.04 5.37
CA GLU A 52 -12.48 -0.74 5.56
C GLU A 52 -11.95 0.13 4.42
N PHE A 53 -11.13 1.14 4.74
CA PHE A 53 -10.53 2.02 3.75
C PHE A 53 -9.16 2.55 4.20
N THR A 54 -8.31 2.94 3.26
CA THR A 54 -7.04 3.61 3.55
C THR A 54 -7.26 5.12 3.60
N MET A 55 -6.81 5.78 4.66
CA MET A 55 -6.81 7.22 4.79
C MET A 55 -5.43 7.83 4.52
N ILE A 56 -5.40 8.97 3.81
CA ILE A 56 -4.19 9.72 3.47
C ILE A 56 -4.30 11.17 4.00
N ASP A 57 -3.36 11.61 4.83
CA ASP A 57 -3.19 13.04 5.17
C ASP A 57 -2.31 13.74 4.12
N THR A 58 -2.90 14.60 3.28
CA THR A 58 -2.13 15.35 2.27
C THR A 58 -1.31 16.48 2.88
N GLY A 59 -1.54 16.85 4.15
CA GLY A 59 -0.74 17.84 4.88
C GLY A 59 0.64 17.34 5.26
N GLY A 60 0.81 16.05 5.55
CA GLY A 60 2.10 15.43 5.90
C GLY A 60 3.08 15.26 4.71
N ILE A 61 2.78 15.87 3.57
CA ILE A 61 3.49 15.75 2.27
C ILE A 61 4.26 17.05 1.93
N GLU A 62 4.18 18.05 2.82
CA GLU A 62 4.59 19.43 2.57
C GLU A 62 6.05 19.60 2.10
N PRO A 63 6.31 20.47 1.11
CA PRO A 63 7.65 20.96 0.78
C PRO A 63 8.21 21.86 1.88
N ASP A 64 9.52 21.74 2.15
CA ASP A 64 10.32 22.75 2.88
C ASP A 64 10.43 24.11 2.14
N SER A 65 9.49 24.46 1.26
CA SER A 65 9.53 25.73 0.54
C SER A 65 8.66 26.77 1.23
N SER A 66 9.22 27.97 1.41
CA SER A 66 8.60 29.14 2.02
C SER A 66 7.61 29.89 1.10
N ASP A 67 7.20 29.29 -0.02
CA ASP A 67 6.39 29.96 -1.03
C ASP A 67 4.88 29.74 -0.83
N ILE A 68 4.18 30.88 -0.70
CA ILE A 68 2.73 31.16 -0.80
C ILE A 68 1.81 29.94 -0.57
N ILE A 69 1.21 29.85 0.62
CA ILE A 69 0.19 28.87 1.10
C ILE A 69 -0.75 28.32 0.01
N LEU A 70 -1.16 29.16 -0.95
CA LEU A 70 -2.04 28.77 -2.05
C LEU A 70 -1.43 27.74 -3.02
N SER A 71 -0.12 27.80 -3.34
CA SER A 71 0.53 26.84 -4.23
C SER A 71 0.55 25.45 -3.61
N GLN A 72 0.92 25.37 -2.33
CA GLN A 72 0.92 24.13 -1.54
C GLN A 72 -0.47 23.50 -1.46
N MET A 73 -1.51 24.31 -1.20
CA MET A 73 -2.89 23.82 -1.17
C MET A 73 -3.34 23.23 -2.51
N ARG A 74 -2.95 23.84 -3.63
CA ARG A 74 -3.27 23.33 -4.97
C ARG A 74 -2.58 21.99 -5.24
N GLU A 75 -1.32 21.86 -4.85
CA GLU A 75 -0.59 20.59 -4.99
C GLU A 75 -1.23 19.49 -4.14
N GLN A 76 -1.60 19.78 -2.88
CA GLN A 76 -2.31 18.84 -2.01
C GLN A 76 -3.66 18.41 -2.59
N ALA A 77 -4.43 19.35 -3.15
CA ALA A 77 -5.70 19.03 -3.81
C ALA A 77 -5.49 18.15 -5.04
N GLN A 78 -4.48 18.44 -5.88
CA GLN A 78 -4.17 17.61 -7.05
C GLN A 78 -3.76 16.19 -6.65
N ILE A 79 -2.95 16.05 -5.60
CA ILE A 79 -2.58 14.75 -5.04
C ILE A 79 -3.83 13.94 -4.69
N ALA A 80 -4.75 14.53 -3.91
CA ALA A 80 -5.97 13.84 -3.51
C ALA A 80 -6.85 13.45 -4.69
N ILE A 81 -6.97 14.33 -5.69
CA ILE A 81 -7.72 14.07 -6.92
C ILE A 81 -7.15 12.85 -7.65
N ASP A 82 -5.83 12.75 -7.75
CA ASP A 82 -5.17 11.68 -8.50
C ASP A 82 -5.22 10.33 -7.79
N THR A 83 -5.36 10.31 -6.45
CA THR A 83 -5.10 9.10 -5.64
C THR A 83 -6.32 8.58 -4.88
N ALA A 84 -7.27 9.46 -4.54
CA ALA A 84 -8.40 9.09 -3.70
C ALA A 84 -9.62 8.67 -4.50
N ASP A 85 -10.39 7.74 -3.94
CA ASP A 85 -11.74 7.40 -4.37
C ASP A 85 -12.76 8.40 -3.85
N VAL A 86 -12.51 8.93 -2.63
CA VAL A 86 -13.33 9.95 -1.95
C VAL A 86 -12.42 10.98 -1.29
N ILE A 87 -12.77 12.25 -1.39
CA ILE A 87 -11.96 13.34 -0.81
C ILE A 87 -12.74 13.97 0.34
N ILE A 88 -12.13 14.06 1.51
CA ILE A 88 -12.63 14.86 2.63
C ILE A 88 -12.03 16.26 2.49
N PHE A 89 -12.85 17.25 2.15
CA PHE A 89 -12.42 18.64 2.12
C PHE A 89 -12.76 19.32 3.45
N ILE A 90 -11.74 19.58 4.26
CA ILE A 90 -11.90 20.09 5.63
C ILE A 90 -11.60 21.59 5.74
N THR A 91 -12.51 22.32 6.40
CA THR A 91 -12.41 23.76 6.71
C THR A 91 -12.50 24.00 8.23
N ASP A 92 -12.35 25.25 8.66
CA ASP A 92 -12.36 25.65 10.08
C ASP A 92 -13.46 26.69 10.33
N VAL A 93 -14.42 26.35 11.19
CA VAL A 93 -15.56 27.23 11.51
C VAL A 93 -15.14 28.57 12.11
N HIS A 94 -14.06 28.61 12.89
CA HIS A 94 -13.64 29.83 13.58
C HIS A 94 -13.06 30.88 12.64
N GLN A 95 -12.56 30.45 11.50
CA GLN A 95 -11.92 31.30 10.51
C GLN A 95 -12.85 31.63 9.33
N GLY A 96 -14.01 30.97 9.25
CA GLY A 96 -14.95 31.15 8.15
C GLY A 96 -14.39 30.73 6.79
N LEU A 97 -15.07 31.17 5.73
CA LEU A 97 -14.67 30.93 4.35
C LEU A 97 -13.58 31.91 3.93
N VAL A 98 -12.51 31.38 3.32
CA VAL A 98 -11.41 32.18 2.77
C VAL A 98 -11.19 31.89 1.28
N ASP A 99 -10.58 32.84 0.56
CA ASP A 99 -10.33 32.75 -0.89
C ASP A 99 -9.58 31.48 -1.31
N SER A 100 -8.68 30.97 -0.46
CA SER A 100 -7.94 29.74 -0.74
C SER A 100 -8.85 28.51 -0.74
N ASP A 101 -9.88 28.49 0.10
CA ASP A 101 -10.85 27.40 0.17
C ASP A 101 -11.72 27.37 -1.09
N ALA A 102 -12.16 28.53 -1.58
CA ALA A 102 -12.92 28.64 -2.82
C ALA A 102 -12.13 28.14 -4.06
N LYS A 103 -10.83 28.43 -4.12
CA LYS A 103 -9.94 27.98 -5.22
C LYS A 103 -9.72 26.47 -5.20
N VAL A 104 -9.50 25.87 -4.02
CA VAL A 104 -9.38 24.41 -3.89
C VAL A 104 -10.70 23.74 -4.19
N ALA A 105 -11.81 24.29 -3.69
CA ALA A 105 -13.14 23.77 -3.98
C ALA A 105 -13.43 23.72 -5.48
N ASP A 106 -13.00 24.72 -6.25
CA ASP A 106 -13.15 24.73 -7.71
C ASP A 106 -12.35 23.61 -8.40
N MET A 107 -11.14 23.32 -7.92
CA MET A 107 -10.35 22.18 -8.43
C MET A 107 -11.04 20.84 -8.13
N LEU A 108 -11.51 20.67 -6.89
CA LEU A 108 -12.18 19.45 -6.44
C LEU A 108 -13.48 19.21 -7.23
N ARG A 109 -14.32 20.24 -7.44
CA ARG A 109 -15.54 20.13 -8.26
C ARG A 109 -15.26 19.71 -9.70
N ARG A 110 -14.23 20.28 -10.32
CA ARG A 110 -13.86 19.96 -11.71
C ARG A 110 -13.31 18.54 -11.88
N SER A 111 -12.81 17.93 -10.80
CA SER A 111 -12.25 16.58 -10.84
C SER A 111 -13.29 15.48 -11.07
N GLY A 112 -14.57 15.74 -10.73
CA GLY A 112 -15.64 14.75 -10.76
C GLY A 112 -15.51 13.66 -9.68
N LYS A 113 -14.51 13.73 -8.79
CA LYS A 113 -14.38 12.83 -7.65
C LYS A 113 -15.45 13.17 -6.60
N PRO A 114 -15.98 12.17 -5.86
CA PRO A 114 -16.79 12.43 -4.68
C PRO A 114 -16.03 13.23 -3.63
N VAL A 115 -16.65 14.31 -3.13
CA VAL A 115 -16.05 15.19 -2.12
C VAL A 115 -17.04 15.37 -0.98
N VAL A 116 -16.61 15.08 0.24
CA VAL A 116 -17.36 15.34 1.48
C VAL A 116 -16.82 16.61 2.13
N LEU A 117 -17.65 17.65 2.22
CA LEU A 117 -17.29 18.92 2.83
C LEU A 117 -17.43 18.83 4.35
N VAL A 118 -16.36 19.14 5.07
CA VAL A 118 -16.30 19.01 6.52
C VAL A 118 -15.91 20.34 7.15
N VAL A 119 -16.74 20.84 8.06
CA VAL A 119 -16.48 22.07 8.82
C VAL A 119 -16.04 21.67 10.23
N ASN A 120 -14.75 21.81 10.52
CA ASN A 120 -14.14 21.34 11.76
C ASN A 120 -14.14 22.42 12.86
N LYS A 121 -13.83 22.00 14.08
CA LYS A 121 -13.79 22.81 15.32
C LYS A 121 -15.16 23.31 15.78
N VAL A 122 -16.23 22.61 15.39
CA VAL A 122 -17.60 22.89 15.84
C VAL A 122 -17.81 22.25 17.21
N ASP A 123 -17.22 22.84 18.25
CA ASP A 123 -17.27 22.31 19.62
C ASP A 123 -18.64 22.49 20.30
N SER A 124 -19.52 23.29 19.69
CA SER A 124 -20.91 23.48 20.11
C SER A 124 -21.79 23.75 18.89
N VAL A 125 -22.63 22.78 18.54
CA VAL A 125 -23.57 22.90 17.42
C VAL A 125 -24.50 24.09 17.61
N GLN A 126 -25.04 24.28 18.83
CA GLN A 126 -25.97 25.39 19.10
C GLN A 126 -25.36 26.76 18.84
N LYS A 127 -24.04 26.91 19.06
CA LYS A 127 -23.33 28.18 18.87
C LYS A 127 -22.97 28.40 17.40
N TYR A 128 -22.46 27.39 16.71
CA TYR A 128 -21.78 27.55 15.44
C TYR A 128 -22.57 27.08 14.21
N MET A 129 -23.78 26.54 14.38
CA MET A 129 -24.54 26.00 13.24
C MET A 129 -24.81 27.06 12.14
N MET A 130 -25.02 28.31 12.55
CA MET A 130 -25.20 29.41 11.58
C MET A 130 -23.93 29.69 10.77
N ASP A 131 -22.75 29.60 11.39
CA ASP A 131 -21.46 29.78 10.73
C ASP A 131 -21.15 28.61 9.78
N VAL A 132 -21.57 27.38 10.13
CA VAL A 132 -21.45 26.21 9.24
C VAL A 132 -22.22 26.42 7.93
N TYR A 133 -23.36 27.12 7.97
CA TYR A 133 -24.15 27.37 6.75
C TYR A 133 -23.44 28.27 5.73
N GLU A 134 -22.45 29.07 6.13
CA GLU A 134 -21.65 29.87 5.20
C GLU A 134 -20.92 28.98 4.17
N PHE A 135 -20.54 27.76 4.56
CA PHE A 135 -19.74 26.87 3.73
C PHE A 135 -20.52 26.23 2.57
N TYR A 136 -21.86 26.35 2.55
CA TYR A 136 -22.66 26.01 1.36
C TYR A 136 -22.22 26.82 0.13
N ASN A 137 -21.67 28.02 0.32
CA ASN A 137 -21.17 28.87 -0.76
C ASN A 137 -20.00 28.24 -1.54
N LEU A 138 -19.35 27.19 -1.00
CA LEU A 138 -18.35 26.42 -1.72
C LEU A 138 -18.95 25.50 -2.80
N GLY A 139 -20.26 25.27 -2.83
CA GLY A 139 -20.93 24.50 -3.88
C GLY A 139 -20.43 23.05 -4.02
N ILE A 140 -19.92 22.46 -2.94
CA ILE A 140 -19.44 21.07 -2.88
C ILE A 140 -20.53 20.10 -2.39
N GLY A 141 -21.56 20.61 -1.73
CA GLY A 141 -22.62 19.80 -1.13
C GLY A 141 -22.96 20.28 0.27
N GLU A 142 -23.60 19.41 1.06
CA GLU A 142 -23.92 19.65 2.46
C GLU A 142 -22.64 19.66 3.33
N PRO A 143 -22.40 20.71 4.15
CA PRO A 143 -21.28 20.76 5.07
C PRO A 143 -21.57 19.95 6.34
N PHE A 144 -20.69 18.98 6.62
CA PHE A 144 -20.74 18.18 7.84
C PHE A 144 -19.98 18.88 8.97
N ALA A 145 -20.71 19.30 10.01
CA ALA A 145 -20.13 19.92 11.20
C ALA A 145 -19.47 18.86 12.10
N ILE A 146 -18.18 19.01 12.36
CA ILE A 146 -17.44 18.10 13.25
C ILE A 146 -16.61 18.85 14.29
N SER A 147 -16.29 18.16 15.38
CA SER A 147 -15.14 18.48 16.22
C SER A 147 -14.22 17.27 16.26
N ALA A 148 -13.16 17.30 15.47
CA ALA A 148 -12.17 16.22 15.43
C ALA A 148 -11.49 16.01 16.81
N ALA A 149 -11.23 17.11 17.54
CA ALA A 149 -10.62 17.06 18.87
C ALA A 149 -11.53 16.37 19.90
N ASN A 150 -12.83 16.62 19.83
CA ASN A 150 -13.81 16.06 20.76
C ASN A 150 -14.52 14.79 20.21
N ARG A 151 -14.13 14.32 19.02
CA ARG A 151 -14.73 13.18 18.29
C ARG A 151 -16.25 13.30 18.10
N GLN A 152 -16.74 14.51 17.83
CA GLN A 152 -18.16 14.78 17.57
C GLN A 152 -18.43 14.95 16.07
N GLY A 153 -19.58 14.46 15.60
CA GLY A 153 -20.00 14.54 14.18
C GLY A 153 -19.24 13.62 13.22
N LEU A 154 -18.28 12.82 13.72
CA LEU A 154 -17.48 11.93 12.88
C LEU A 154 -18.32 10.81 12.25
N GLY A 155 -19.34 10.31 12.95
CA GLY A 155 -20.19 9.23 12.46
C GLY A 155 -20.95 9.63 11.19
N ASP A 156 -21.70 10.73 11.24
CA ASP A 156 -22.46 11.23 10.09
C ASP A 156 -21.56 11.53 8.89
N MET A 157 -20.38 12.10 9.15
CA MET A 157 -19.35 12.34 8.12
C MET A 157 -18.86 11.03 7.50
N LEU A 158 -18.54 10.00 8.31
CA LEU A 158 -18.06 8.72 7.81
C LEU A 158 -19.16 7.94 7.07
N ASP A 159 -20.40 8.01 7.53
CA ASP A 159 -21.55 7.45 6.82
C ASP A 159 -21.65 8.07 5.42
N GLU A 160 -21.49 9.39 5.29
CA GLU A 160 -21.47 10.05 3.99
C GLU A 160 -20.27 9.63 3.12
N VAL A 161 -19.05 9.60 3.68
CA VAL A 161 -17.84 9.16 2.96
C VAL A 161 -18.03 7.75 2.38
N THR A 162 -18.56 6.84 3.18
CA THR A 162 -18.68 5.43 2.80
C THR A 162 -19.82 5.15 1.82
N LYS A 163 -20.76 6.07 1.59
CA LYS A 163 -21.78 5.94 0.52
C LYS A 163 -21.17 5.97 -0.88
N TYR A 164 -20.01 6.59 -1.03
CA TYR A 164 -19.30 6.70 -2.32
C TYR A 164 -18.34 5.54 -2.58
N PHE A 165 -18.22 4.60 -1.64
CA PHE A 165 -17.48 3.39 -1.88
C PHE A 165 -18.21 2.57 -2.93
N PRO A 166 -17.47 1.92 -3.86
CA PRO A 166 -18.10 1.01 -4.80
C PRO A 166 -18.98 0.04 -4.01
N GLU A 167 -20.25 -0.10 -4.41
CA GLU A 167 -21.10 -1.16 -3.88
C GLU A 167 -20.38 -2.47 -4.11
N ASP A 168 -20.45 -3.38 -3.13
CA ASP A 168 -19.96 -4.76 -3.26
C ASP A 168 -20.91 -5.48 -4.23
N THR A 169 -20.87 -5.09 -5.50
CA THR A 169 -21.47 -5.82 -6.60
C THR A 169 -20.62 -7.08 -6.75
N GLY A 170 -20.91 -8.07 -5.89
CA GLY A 170 -20.30 -9.38 -5.99
C GLY A 170 -20.27 -9.83 -7.45
N GLU A 171 -19.11 -10.32 -7.87
CA GLU A 171 -18.76 -10.75 -9.22
C GLU A 171 -18.21 -9.65 -10.15
N ASP A 172 -17.01 -9.13 -9.85
CA ASP A 172 -16.10 -8.68 -10.91
C ASP A 172 -15.61 -9.93 -11.66
N GLU A 173 -15.94 -10.10 -12.95
CA GLU A 173 -15.38 -11.20 -13.78
C GLU A 173 -13.83 -11.18 -13.82
N ASP A 174 -13.22 -10.02 -13.53
CA ASP A 174 -11.77 -9.84 -13.41
C ASP A 174 -11.23 -9.99 -11.95
N SER A 175 -12.06 -10.33 -10.95
CA SER A 175 -11.61 -10.41 -9.54
C SER A 175 -10.53 -11.48 -9.32
N ASP A 176 -10.53 -12.52 -10.15
CA ASP A 176 -9.59 -13.63 -10.08
C ASP A 176 -8.28 -13.36 -10.84
N ILE A 177 -8.22 -12.29 -11.65
CA ILE A 177 -7.03 -11.99 -12.44
C ILE A 177 -5.98 -11.30 -11.55
N PRO A 178 -4.75 -11.86 -11.43
CA PRO A 178 -3.70 -11.28 -10.60
C PRO A 178 -3.34 -9.86 -11.01
N LYS A 179 -3.38 -8.94 -10.04
CA LYS A 179 -3.03 -7.53 -10.22
C LYS A 179 -1.57 -7.29 -9.88
N ILE A 180 -0.79 -6.79 -10.84
CA ILE A 180 0.66 -6.64 -10.76
C ILE A 180 1.04 -5.16 -10.84
N ALA A 181 1.73 -4.64 -9.81
CA ALA A 181 2.31 -3.30 -9.86
C ALA A 181 3.80 -3.38 -10.22
N ILE A 182 4.23 -2.58 -11.20
CA ILE A 182 5.66 -2.40 -11.53
C ILE A 182 6.13 -1.08 -10.90
N VAL A 183 7.02 -1.18 -9.92
CA VAL A 183 7.49 -0.04 -9.12
C VAL A 183 9.01 0.07 -9.15
N GLY A 184 9.54 1.21 -8.72
CA GLY A 184 10.98 1.47 -8.67
C GLY A 184 11.31 2.92 -9.02
N LYS A 185 12.57 3.33 -8.86
CA LYS A 185 13.02 4.70 -9.15
C LYS A 185 12.82 5.13 -10.63
N PRO A 186 12.81 6.44 -10.94
CA PRO A 186 12.81 6.92 -12.32
C PRO A 186 13.95 6.29 -13.17
N ASN A 187 13.74 6.17 -14.48
CA ASN A 187 14.76 5.68 -15.44
C ASN A 187 15.32 4.25 -15.23
N VAL A 188 14.79 3.49 -14.26
CA VAL A 188 15.14 2.07 -14.04
C VAL A 188 14.67 1.14 -15.17
N GLY A 189 13.80 1.62 -16.05
CA GLY A 189 13.31 0.90 -17.23
C GLY A 189 11.90 0.31 -17.11
N LYS A 190 11.07 0.80 -16.18
CA LYS A 190 9.65 0.40 -16.05
C LYS A 190 8.85 0.56 -17.35
N SER A 191 8.94 1.73 -17.98
CA SER A 191 8.27 2.00 -19.26
C SER A 191 8.80 1.11 -20.39
N SER A 192 10.10 0.84 -20.40
CA SER A 192 10.70 -0.08 -21.36
C SER A 192 10.18 -1.50 -21.16
N LEU A 193 9.98 -1.93 -19.91
CA LEU A 193 9.43 -3.25 -19.60
C LEU A 193 7.98 -3.34 -20.10
N VAL A 194 7.12 -2.37 -19.74
CA VAL A 194 5.74 -2.32 -20.20
C VAL A 194 5.67 -2.33 -21.74
N ASN A 195 6.42 -1.47 -22.42
CA ASN A 195 6.43 -1.44 -23.88
C ASN A 195 6.93 -2.74 -24.50
N LYS A 196 7.92 -3.39 -23.87
CA LYS A 196 8.41 -4.69 -24.32
C LYS A 196 7.32 -5.75 -24.20
N LEU A 197 6.55 -5.75 -23.11
CA LEU A 197 5.38 -6.62 -22.95
C LEU A 197 4.35 -6.35 -24.04
N LEU A 198 4.02 -5.09 -24.33
CA LEU A 198 3.03 -4.73 -25.36
C LEU A 198 3.45 -5.11 -26.79
N GLY A 199 4.74 -5.33 -27.05
CA GLY A 199 5.29 -5.63 -28.36
C GLY A 199 5.78 -7.07 -28.54
N GLU A 200 5.54 -7.95 -27.58
CA GLU A 200 5.85 -9.39 -27.69
C GLU A 200 4.69 -10.12 -28.38
N ASP A 201 4.98 -10.98 -29.36
CA ASP A 201 3.97 -11.77 -30.09
C ASP A 201 3.08 -12.63 -29.16
N ARG A 202 3.59 -12.94 -27.96
CA ARG A 202 2.93 -13.75 -26.94
C ARG A 202 1.97 -12.97 -26.05
N VAL A 203 1.91 -11.64 -26.19
CA VAL A 203 1.12 -10.76 -25.36
C VAL A 203 -0.08 -10.23 -26.14
N ILE A 204 -1.28 -10.63 -25.72
CA ILE A 204 -2.51 -10.01 -26.17
C ILE A 204 -2.84 -8.89 -25.18
N VAL A 205 -3.04 -7.69 -25.72
CA VAL A 205 -3.39 -6.49 -24.97
C VAL A 205 -4.81 -6.10 -25.35
N SER A 206 -5.68 -6.00 -24.37
CA SER A 206 -6.97 -5.35 -24.50
C SER A 206 -7.04 -4.20 -23.52
N ASP A 207 -7.36 -3.01 -24.02
CA ASP A 207 -7.83 -1.95 -23.14
C ASP A 207 -9.20 -2.39 -22.61
N ILE A 208 -9.37 -2.47 -21.30
CA ILE A 208 -10.63 -2.90 -20.69
C ILE A 208 -11.64 -1.76 -20.89
N ALA A 209 -12.55 -1.91 -21.85
CA ALA A 209 -13.65 -0.98 -22.08
C ALA A 209 -14.84 -1.35 -21.18
N GLY A 210 -15.10 -0.58 -20.12
CA GLY A 210 -16.27 -0.81 -19.27
C GLY A 210 -16.13 -0.41 -17.80
N THR A 211 -14.92 -0.15 -17.29
CA THR A 211 -14.78 0.39 -15.93
C THR A 211 -14.84 1.91 -15.98
N THR A 212 -15.94 2.50 -15.51
CA THR A 212 -16.17 3.96 -15.51
C THR A 212 -15.28 4.74 -14.52
N ARG A 213 -14.09 4.24 -14.16
CA ARG A 213 -13.24 4.89 -13.14
C ARG A 213 -11.73 4.93 -13.43
N ASP A 214 -11.14 4.00 -14.18
CA ASP A 214 -9.67 3.99 -14.40
C ASP A 214 -9.24 3.47 -15.79
N ALA A 215 -9.14 4.39 -16.77
CA ALA A 215 -8.62 4.11 -18.11
C ALA A 215 -7.07 3.91 -18.17
N VAL A 216 -6.47 3.23 -17.19
CA VAL A 216 -5.01 3.30 -16.90
C VAL A 216 -4.32 1.92 -16.72
N ASP A 217 -5.07 0.85 -16.46
CA ASP A 217 -4.53 -0.49 -16.24
C ASP A 217 -4.47 -1.29 -17.56
N THR A 218 -3.48 -2.17 -17.70
CA THR A 218 -3.30 -2.99 -18.92
C THR A 218 -3.51 -4.46 -18.62
N LYS A 219 -4.48 -5.09 -19.29
CA LYS A 219 -4.64 -6.55 -19.29
C LYS A 219 -3.62 -7.17 -20.25
N VAL A 220 -2.86 -8.15 -19.76
CA VAL A 220 -1.79 -8.84 -20.47
C VAL A 220 -2.07 -10.34 -20.37
N THR A 221 -2.15 -11.02 -21.52
CA THR A 221 -2.17 -12.49 -21.56
C THR A 221 -0.76 -13.01 -21.83
N TRP A 222 -0.22 -13.88 -20.99
CA TRP A 222 1.07 -14.55 -21.20
C TRP A 222 0.90 -16.06 -21.06
N ASN A 223 1.25 -16.83 -22.11
CA ASN A 223 1.09 -18.29 -22.16
C ASN A 223 -0.34 -18.77 -21.77
N GLY A 224 -1.37 -18.00 -22.13
CA GLY A 224 -2.77 -18.30 -21.83
C GLY A 224 -3.24 -17.94 -20.41
N LYS A 225 -2.37 -17.38 -19.56
CA LYS A 225 -2.73 -16.81 -18.26
C LYS A 225 -2.89 -15.30 -18.37
N GLU A 226 -3.89 -14.75 -17.68
CA GLU A 226 -4.18 -13.31 -17.70
C GLU A 226 -3.55 -12.62 -16.48
N TYR A 227 -3.11 -11.38 -16.66
CA TYR A 227 -2.59 -10.50 -15.62
C TYR A 227 -3.08 -9.08 -15.85
N ILE A 228 -3.33 -8.33 -14.78
CA ILE A 228 -3.64 -6.91 -14.87
C ILE A 228 -2.45 -6.12 -14.34
N PHE A 229 -1.77 -5.39 -15.22
CA PHE A 229 -0.72 -4.46 -14.81
C PHE A 229 -1.33 -3.12 -14.41
N ILE A 230 -1.09 -2.71 -13.16
CA ILE A 230 -1.67 -1.49 -12.58
C ILE A 230 -0.84 -0.26 -12.94
N ASP A 231 -1.54 0.87 -13.15
CA ASP A 231 -0.99 2.22 -13.35
C ASP A 231 0.00 2.33 -14.53
N THR A 232 -0.33 1.65 -15.64
CA THR A 232 0.53 1.62 -16.82
C THR A 232 0.52 2.92 -17.63
N ALA A 233 -0.53 3.75 -17.56
CA ALA A 233 -0.57 5.00 -18.31
C ALA A 233 0.46 6.03 -17.81
N GLY A 234 0.84 6.01 -16.52
CA GLY A 234 1.98 6.77 -16.01
C GLY A 234 3.32 6.31 -16.55
N LEU A 235 3.44 5.00 -16.77
CA LEU A 235 4.60 4.39 -17.40
C LEU A 235 4.66 4.70 -18.90
N ARG A 236 3.51 4.78 -19.60
CA ARG A 236 3.42 5.12 -21.03
C ARG A 236 3.66 6.62 -21.33
N ARG A 237 3.19 7.55 -20.49
CA ARG A 237 3.30 9.02 -20.74
C ARG A 237 4.69 9.62 -20.45
N LYS A 238 5.57 8.93 -19.72
CA LYS A 238 6.89 9.47 -19.30
C LYS A 238 7.95 9.61 -20.41
N ALA A 239 7.64 9.35 -21.68
CA ALA A 239 8.57 9.56 -22.79
C ALA A 239 8.78 11.05 -23.18
N LYS A 240 7.99 12.01 -22.66
CA LYS A 240 8.00 13.42 -23.13
C LYS A 240 7.99 14.55 -22.09
N VAL A 241 7.93 14.29 -20.78
CA VAL A 241 7.77 15.37 -19.77
C VAL A 241 8.97 15.40 -18.81
N LYS A 242 9.65 16.55 -18.76
CA LYS A 242 10.77 16.82 -17.84
C LYS A 242 10.28 16.91 -16.38
N GLU A 243 10.85 16.03 -15.56
CA GLU A 243 11.49 16.29 -14.24
C GLU A 243 10.87 17.18 -13.15
N GLU A 244 9.63 17.66 -13.22
CA GLU A 244 9.14 18.55 -12.15
C GLU A 244 8.48 17.87 -10.95
N ILE A 245 8.32 16.54 -10.89
CA ILE A 245 7.63 15.98 -9.72
C ILE A 245 8.01 14.55 -9.29
N GLU A 246 9.03 14.45 -8.44
CA GLU A 246 9.39 13.21 -7.74
C GLU A 246 8.34 12.79 -6.70
N ARG A 247 7.62 13.74 -6.07
CA ARG A 247 6.62 13.46 -5.03
C ARG A 247 5.39 12.73 -5.55
N PHE A 248 4.85 13.11 -6.70
CA PHE A 248 3.74 12.37 -7.32
C PHE A 248 4.16 10.94 -7.69
N SER A 249 5.45 10.69 -7.91
CA SER A 249 5.94 9.33 -8.18
C SER A 249 5.81 8.40 -6.97
N VAL A 250 5.95 8.91 -5.75
CA VAL A 250 5.83 8.10 -4.53
C VAL A 250 4.38 7.73 -4.23
N ILE A 251 3.46 8.70 -4.32
CA ILE A 251 2.04 8.44 -3.97
C ILE A 251 1.39 7.50 -4.99
N ARG A 252 1.71 7.65 -6.27
CA ARG A 252 1.31 6.68 -7.30
C ARG A 252 1.87 5.29 -7.04
N THR A 253 3.12 5.21 -6.58
CA THR A 253 3.73 3.94 -6.21
C THR A 253 2.98 3.28 -5.05
N VAL A 254 2.62 4.03 -4.00
CA VAL A 254 1.84 3.50 -2.88
C VAL A 254 0.47 3.00 -3.34
N THR A 255 -0.26 3.83 -4.09
CA THR A 255 -1.60 3.49 -4.61
C THR A 255 -1.55 2.24 -5.50
N ALA A 256 -0.53 2.12 -6.36
CA ALA A 256 -0.33 0.95 -7.20
C ALA A 256 -0.03 -0.31 -6.35
N VAL A 257 0.82 -0.19 -5.32
CA VAL A 257 1.13 -1.29 -4.39
C VAL A 257 -0.14 -1.73 -3.64
N GLU A 258 -0.99 -0.81 -3.19
CA GLU A 258 -2.22 -1.16 -2.46
C GLU A 258 -3.22 -1.93 -3.31
N ARG A 259 -3.39 -1.52 -4.58
CA ARG A 259 -4.28 -2.17 -5.54
C ARG A 259 -3.76 -3.51 -6.05
N ALA A 260 -2.46 -3.77 -5.95
CA ALA A 260 -1.82 -4.97 -6.48
C ALA A 260 -1.91 -6.18 -5.53
N ASP A 261 -1.94 -7.38 -6.09
CA ASP A 261 -1.65 -8.64 -5.38
C ASP A 261 -0.13 -8.84 -5.25
N LEU A 262 0.62 -8.49 -6.31
CA LEU A 262 2.07 -8.64 -6.38
C LEU A 262 2.75 -7.35 -6.86
N VAL A 263 3.96 -7.13 -6.35
CA VAL A 263 4.77 -5.96 -6.65
C VAL A 263 6.10 -6.41 -7.26
N VAL A 264 6.37 -5.96 -8.48
CA VAL A 264 7.66 -6.09 -9.14
C VAL A 264 8.48 -4.83 -8.86
N VAL A 265 9.42 -4.94 -7.93
CA VAL A 265 10.37 -3.86 -7.61
C VAL A 265 11.51 -3.91 -8.62
N MET A 266 11.52 -2.98 -9.56
CA MET A 266 12.59 -2.86 -10.55
C MET A 266 13.79 -2.09 -9.99
N ILE A 267 14.97 -2.68 -10.12
CA ILE A 267 16.26 -2.10 -9.69
C ILE A 267 17.19 -2.01 -10.90
N ASP A 268 18.00 -0.95 -10.97
CA ASP A 268 18.99 -0.78 -12.03
C ASP A 268 20.23 -1.60 -11.68
N ALA A 269 20.62 -2.56 -12.52
CA ALA A 269 21.80 -3.37 -12.26
C ALA A 269 23.09 -2.55 -12.16
N SER A 270 23.20 -1.43 -12.88
CA SER A 270 24.41 -0.61 -12.91
C SER A 270 24.60 0.23 -11.65
N GLU A 271 23.50 0.59 -11.00
CA GLU A 271 23.50 1.41 -9.78
C GLU A 271 23.34 0.55 -8.51
N GLY A 272 22.72 -0.63 -8.62
CA GLY A 272 22.35 -1.44 -7.48
C GLY A 272 21.14 -0.88 -6.72
N VAL A 273 20.93 -1.38 -5.49
CA VAL A 273 19.83 -0.96 -4.62
C VAL A 273 20.11 0.42 -4.05
N THR A 274 19.22 1.37 -4.30
CA THR A 274 19.25 2.72 -3.72
C THR A 274 18.33 2.83 -2.51
N GLU A 275 18.44 3.93 -1.75
CA GLU A 275 17.53 4.23 -0.64
C GLU A 275 16.07 4.32 -1.10
N GLN A 276 15.82 4.91 -2.28
CA GLN A 276 14.49 5.00 -2.85
C GLN A 276 13.92 3.61 -3.19
N ASP A 277 14.74 2.71 -3.74
CA ASP A 277 14.33 1.34 -4.05
C ASP A 277 13.98 0.58 -2.76
N ALA A 278 14.78 0.76 -1.69
CA ALA A 278 14.52 0.18 -0.38
C ALA A 278 13.21 0.70 0.25
N LYS A 279 12.94 2.01 0.14
CA LYS A 279 11.70 2.61 0.63
C LYS A 279 10.46 2.05 -0.09
N ILE A 280 10.52 1.92 -1.41
CA ILE A 280 9.43 1.34 -2.21
C ILE A 280 9.22 -0.14 -1.85
N ALA A 281 10.29 -0.90 -1.70
CA ALA A 281 10.22 -2.31 -1.30
C ALA A 281 9.67 -2.50 0.12
N GLY A 282 10.00 -1.59 1.04
CA GLY A 282 9.47 -1.56 2.41
C GLY A 282 7.94 -1.41 2.42
N ILE A 283 7.39 -0.50 1.63
CA ILE A 283 5.93 -0.30 1.52
C ILE A 283 5.23 -1.58 1.06
N ALA A 284 5.78 -2.27 0.04
CA ALA A 284 5.22 -3.53 -0.45
C ALA A 284 5.30 -4.64 0.61
N HIS A 285 6.39 -4.71 1.37
CA HIS A 285 6.57 -5.65 2.47
C HIS A 285 5.54 -5.42 3.59
N GLU A 286 5.40 -4.17 4.05
CA GLU A 286 4.47 -3.79 5.13
C GLU A 286 3.00 -4.07 4.77
N LYS A 287 2.63 -3.84 3.50
CA LYS A 287 1.30 -4.15 2.98
C LYS A 287 1.08 -5.64 2.67
N GLY A 288 2.06 -6.49 2.97
CA GLY A 288 1.92 -7.95 2.86
C GLY A 288 1.85 -8.47 1.41
N LYS A 289 2.34 -7.71 0.44
CA LYS A 289 2.24 -8.07 -0.98
C LYS A 289 3.27 -9.14 -1.35
N GLY A 290 2.97 -9.94 -2.38
CA GLY A 290 4.00 -10.76 -3.02
C GLY A 290 5.05 -9.86 -3.67
N VAL A 291 6.34 -10.16 -3.52
CA VAL A 291 7.41 -9.31 -4.04
C VAL A 291 8.41 -10.07 -4.90
N ILE A 292 8.66 -9.50 -6.08
CA ILE A 292 9.75 -9.88 -6.99
C ILE A 292 10.66 -8.67 -7.18
N ILE A 293 11.96 -8.88 -7.00
CA ILE A 293 13.00 -7.89 -7.29
C ILE A 293 13.51 -8.16 -8.70
N ALA A 294 13.14 -7.29 -9.64
CA ALA A 294 13.56 -7.36 -11.04
C ALA A 294 14.80 -6.48 -11.27
N VAL A 295 15.97 -7.10 -11.33
CA VAL A 295 17.25 -6.41 -11.59
C VAL A 295 17.39 -6.19 -13.10
N ASN A 296 17.04 -4.99 -13.57
CA ASN A 296 16.95 -4.62 -14.97
C ASN A 296 18.28 -4.07 -15.52
N LYS A 297 18.37 -3.90 -16.85
CA LYS A 297 19.58 -3.50 -17.59
C LYS A 297 20.72 -4.50 -17.45
N TRP A 298 20.39 -5.77 -17.20
CA TRP A 298 21.38 -6.83 -17.06
C TRP A 298 22.19 -7.08 -18.34
N ASP A 299 21.69 -6.63 -19.50
CA ASP A 299 22.43 -6.63 -20.77
C ASP A 299 23.66 -5.71 -20.75
N ALA A 300 23.63 -4.62 -19.98
CA ALA A 300 24.70 -3.62 -19.92
C ALA A 300 25.82 -3.98 -18.93
N ILE A 301 25.63 -5.00 -18.10
CA ILE A 301 26.62 -5.43 -17.10
C ILE A 301 27.64 -6.37 -17.73
N GLU A 302 28.93 -6.06 -17.55
CA GLU A 302 30.02 -6.98 -17.86
C GLU A 302 30.04 -8.14 -16.85
N LYS A 303 30.04 -9.36 -17.35
CA LYS A 303 29.76 -10.55 -16.56
C LYS A 303 30.99 -11.43 -16.39
N ASN A 304 31.16 -11.94 -15.18
CA ASN A 304 31.97 -13.10 -14.86
C ASN A 304 31.14 -14.08 -14.01
N ASP A 305 31.71 -15.24 -13.68
CA ASP A 305 31.03 -16.31 -12.93
C ASP A 305 30.52 -15.88 -11.54
N LYS A 306 31.06 -14.78 -10.99
CA LYS A 306 30.72 -14.28 -9.66
C LYS A 306 29.77 -13.07 -9.69
N THR A 307 29.50 -12.47 -10.85
CA THR A 307 28.72 -11.23 -10.94
C THR A 307 27.31 -11.41 -10.38
N ILE A 308 26.58 -12.46 -10.80
CA ILE A 308 25.23 -12.74 -10.28
C ILE A 308 25.24 -12.84 -8.75
N TYR A 309 26.15 -13.64 -8.18
CA TYR A 309 26.24 -13.83 -6.74
C TYR A 309 26.56 -12.54 -5.98
N LYS A 310 27.47 -11.71 -6.50
CA LYS A 310 27.80 -10.41 -5.89
C LYS A 310 26.58 -9.49 -5.84
N HIS A 311 25.84 -9.37 -6.95
CA HIS A 311 24.62 -8.54 -6.98
C HIS A 311 23.54 -9.10 -6.05
N THR A 312 23.29 -10.41 -6.08
CA THR A 312 22.32 -11.06 -5.20
C THR A 312 22.64 -10.82 -3.73
N ASN A 313 23.90 -11.01 -3.32
CA ASN A 313 24.33 -10.80 -1.94
C ASN A 313 24.15 -9.35 -1.50
N ARG A 314 24.50 -8.39 -2.37
CA ARG A 314 24.32 -6.97 -2.07
C ARG A 314 22.84 -6.60 -1.91
N ILE A 315 21.97 -7.16 -2.75
CA ILE A 315 20.52 -6.96 -2.64
C ILE A 315 20.00 -7.55 -1.32
N ARG A 316 20.39 -8.77 -0.97
CA ARG A 316 20.00 -9.44 0.28
C ARG A 316 20.51 -8.73 1.53
N GLU A 317 21.67 -8.09 1.46
CA GLU A 317 22.23 -7.27 2.53
C GLU A 317 21.38 -6.01 2.77
N VAL A 318 21.11 -5.24 1.71
CA VAL A 318 20.35 -3.98 1.79
C VAL A 318 18.87 -4.25 2.11
N LEU A 319 18.26 -5.25 1.48
CA LEU A 319 16.86 -5.63 1.64
C LEU A 319 16.70 -6.84 2.59
N SER A 320 17.48 -6.86 3.67
CA SER A 320 17.53 -7.95 4.65
C SER A 320 16.21 -8.20 5.38
N PHE A 321 15.29 -7.22 5.37
CA PHE A 321 13.94 -7.35 5.93
C PHE A 321 12.99 -8.19 5.06
N MET A 322 13.33 -8.46 3.80
CA MET A 322 12.53 -9.26 2.88
C MET A 322 13.33 -10.44 2.27
N PRO A 323 13.86 -11.35 3.10
CA PRO A 323 14.66 -12.49 2.64
C PRO A 323 13.85 -13.47 1.78
N TYR A 324 12.51 -13.38 1.81
CA TYR A 324 11.62 -14.18 1.00
C TYR A 324 11.51 -13.69 -0.45
N ALA A 325 11.84 -12.42 -0.75
CA ALA A 325 11.61 -11.85 -2.08
C ALA A 325 12.42 -12.60 -3.14
N GLU A 326 11.80 -12.89 -4.28
CA GLU A 326 12.46 -13.56 -5.40
C GLU A 326 13.25 -12.55 -6.23
N ILE A 327 14.45 -12.93 -6.70
CA ILE A 327 15.34 -12.03 -7.47
C ILE A 327 15.47 -12.55 -8.90
N VAL A 328 15.06 -11.74 -9.87
CA VAL A 328 15.15 -12.06 -11.30
C VAL A 328 15.97 -11.00 -12.00
N PHE A 329 17.03 -11.42 -12.70
CA PHE A 329 17.85 -10.54 -13.53
C PHE A 329 17.28 -10.50 -14.94
N ILE A 330 16.87 -9.31 -15.41
CA ILE A 330 16.18 -9.11 -16.70
C ILE A 330 16.84 -8.02 -17.54
N SER A 331 16.46 -7.97 -18.82
CA SER A 331 16.63 -6.76 -19.64
C SER A 331 15.33 -6.44 -20.36
N ALA A 332 14.69 -5.35 -19.94
CA ALA A 332 13.55 -4.77 -20.63
C ALA A 332 13.89 -4.34 -22.07
N LYS A 333 15.15 -4.00 -22.35
CA LYS A 333 15.60 -3.58 -23.68
C LYS A 333 15.67 -4.76 -24.65
N THR A 334 16.28 -5.87 -24.24
CA THR A 334 16.50 -7.02 -25.13
C THR A 334 15.40 -8.08 -25.02
N GLY A 335 14.61 -8.07 -23.94
CA GLY A 335 13.67 -9.14 -23.59
C GLY A 335 14.32 -10.27 -22.78
N LEU A 336 15.59 -10.14 -22.38
CA LEU A 336 16.29 -11.16 -21.62
C LEU A 336 15.51 -11.53 -20.34
N ARG A 337 15.16 -12.81 -20.22
CA ARG A 337 14.53 -13.43 -19.04
C ARG A 337 13.18 -12.84 -18.63
N ILE A 338 12.45 -12.21 -19.55
CA ILE A 338 11.06 -11.82 -19.31
C ILE A 338 10.16 -13.05 -19.07
N SER A 339 10.34 -14.14 -19.80
CA SER A 339 9.63 -15.41 -19.53
C SER A 339 9.83 -15.90 -18.09
N ARG A 340 11.08 -15.87 -17.61
CA ARG A 340 11.42 -16.27 -16.25
C ARG A 340 10.76 -15.38 -15.20
N MET A 341 10.59 -14.08 -15.49
CA MET A 341 9.86 -13.17 -14.60
C MET A 341 8.38 -13.60 -14.47
N PHE A 342 7.72 -14.00 -15.56
CA PHE A 342 6.35 -14.53 -15.51
C PHE A 342 6.25 -15.87 -14.79
N GLU A 343 7.20 -16.78 -15.01
CA GLU A 343 7.28 -18.04 -14.24
C GLU A 343 7.41 -17.76 -12.73
N THR A 344 8.21 -16.75 -12.35
CA THR A 344 8.31 -16.31 -10.95
C THR A 344 7.02 -15.66 -10.47
N LEU A 345 6.33 -14.85 -11.29
CA LEU A 345 5.02 -14.28 -10.93
C LEU A 345 4.02 -15.38 -10.58
N ASP A 346 3.93 -16.41 -11.42
CA ASP A 346 3.05 -17.56 -11.19
C ASP A 346 3.35 -18.26 -9.87
N ALA A 347 4.62 -18.59 -9.62
CA ALA A 347 5.04 -19.23 -8.37
C ALA A 347 4.68 -18.39 -7.14
N VAL A 348 4.88 -17.06 -7.19
CA VAL A 348 4.55 -16.18 -6.07
C VAL A 348 3.04 -16.04 -5.87
N ILE A 349 2.24 -16.04 -6.95
CA ILE A 349 0.76 -16.05 -6.88
C ILE A 349 0.27 -17.33 -6.17
N GLU A 350 0.81 -18.48 -6.55
CA GLU A 350 0.51 -19.77 -5.92
C GLU A 350 0.88 -19.74 -4.42
N ASN A 351 2.08 -19.24 -4.09
CA ASN A 351 2.54 -19.14 -2.70
C ASN A 351 1.70 -18.18 -1.85
N GLN A 352 1.24 -17.06 -2.41
CA GLN A 352 0.37 -16.09 -1.74
C GLN A 352 -1.03 -16.66 -1.42
N THR A 353 -1.51 -17.58 -2.25
CA THR A 353 -2.84 -18.19 -2.14
C THR A 353 -2.84 -19.56 -1.44
N MET A 354 -1.65 -20.11 -1.16
CA MET A 354 -1.49 -21.39 -0.51
C MET A 354 -2.17 -21.45 0.86
N ARG A 355 -3.00 -22.48 1.06
CA ARG A 355 -3.67 -22.77 2.34
C ARG A 355 -3.20 -24.11 2.89
N ILE A 356 -2.61 -24.06 4.08
CA ILE A 356 -2.10 -25.22 4.82
C ILE A 356 -3.21 -25.72 5.75
N GLN A 357 -3.42 -27.03 5.76
CA GLN A 357 -4.35 -27.64 6.71
C GLN A 357 -3.84 -27.53 8.15
N THR A 358 -4.73 -27.18 9.08
CA THR A 358 -4.39 -27.00 10.50
C THR A 358 -3.70 -28.24 11.11
N GLY A 359 -4.06 -29.46 10.70
CA GLY A 359 -3.39 -30.69 11.15
C GLY A 359 -1.90 -30.69 10.82
N VAL A 360 -1.57 -30.59 9.53
CA VAL A 360 -0.19 -30.54 9.03
C VAL A 360 0.61 -29.40 9.67
N LEU A 361 -0.01 -28.23 9.82
CA LEU A 361 0.62 -27.08 10.45
C LEU A 361 1.00 -27.34 11.92
N ASN A 362 0.17 -28.10 12.65
CA ASN A 362 0.45 -28.46 14.05
C ASN A 362 1.45 -29.62 14.18
N GLU A 363 1.56 -30.48 13.18
CA GLU A 363 2.65 -31.48 13.10
C GLU A 363 4.01 -30.79 12.98
N ILE A 364 4.13 -29.83 12.06
CA ILE A 364 5.36 -29.01 11.90
C ILE A 364 5.68 -28.24 13.18
N LEU A 365 4.65 -27.65 13.81
CA LEU A 365 4.83 -26.95 15.07
C LEU A 365 5.35 -27.87 16.18
N ALA A 366 4.79 -29.07 16.30
CA ALA A 366 5.22 -30.05 17.30
C ALA A 366 6.69 -30.47 17.10
N GLU A 367 7.08 -30.72 15.84
CA GLU A 367 8.46 -31.02 15.48
C GLU A 367 9.40 -29.86 15.80
N ALA A 368 9.03 -28.63 15.44
CA ALA A 368 9.81 -27.43 15.71
C ALA A 368 10.02 -27.20 17.22
N VAL A 369 8.96 -27.36 18.02
CA VAL A 369 9.02 -27.25 19.49
C VAL A 369 9.90 -28.34 20.12
N ALA A 370 9.91 -29.55 19.54
CA ALA A 370 10.76 -30.64 19.99
C ALA A 370 12.24 -30.40 19.68
N MET A 371 12.55 -29.84 18.50
CA MET A 371 13.92 -29.49 18.09
C MET A 371 14.47 -28.31 18.88
N GLN A 372 13.67 -27.26 19.09
CA GLN A 372 14.07 -26.08 19.84
C GLN A 372 12.97 -25.66 20.80
N GLN A 373 13.23 -25.87 22.09
CA GLN A 373 12.25 -25.56 23.12
C GLN A 373 11.93 -24.06 23.20
N PRO A 374 10.66 -23.70 23.45
CA PRO A 374 10.24 -22.31 23.66
C PRO A 374 10.99 -21.65 24.83
N PRO A 375 11.24 -20.33 24.75
CA PRO A 375 11.89 -19.59 25.83
C PRO A 375 11.11 -19.68 27.15
N SER A 376 11.85 -19.48 28.25
CA SER A 376 11.27 -19.34 29.58
C SER A 376 11.74 -18.00 30.16
N ASP A 377 10.82 -17.26 30.78
CA ASP A 377 11.14 -16.02 31.50
C ASP A 377 10.57 -16.07 32.92
N LYS A 378 11.37 -15.63 33.90
CA LYS A 378 11.01 -15.57 35.33
C LYS A 378 10.32 -16.84 35.87
N GLY A 379 10.76 -18.03 35.42
CA GLY A 379 10.20 -19.32 35.84
C GLY A 379 8.87 -19.71 35.18
N LYS A 380 8.31 -18.87 34.31
CA LYS A 380 7.18 -19.22 33.43
C LYS A 380 7.71 -19.66 32.07
N ARG A 381 7.24 -20.81 31.61
CA ARG A 381 7.58 -21.34 30.29
C ARG A 381 6.51 -20.97 29.27
N LEU A 382 6.94 -20.53 28.08
CA LEU A 382 6.04 -20.36 26.95
C LEU A 382 5.47 -21.73 26.55
N LYS A 383 4.14 -21.84 26.54
CA LYS A 383 3.38 -22.98 26.04
C LYS A 383 2.67 -22.54 24.78
N ILE A 384 3.03 -23.18 23.68
CA ILE A 384 2.31 -23.02 22.41
C ILE A 384 1.31 -24.16 22.32
N PHE A 385 0.02 -23.82 22.21
CA PHE A 385 -1.05 -24.81 22.20
C PHE A 385 -1.29 -25.37 20.80
N TYR A 386 -1.50 -24.47 19.84
CA TYR A 386 -1.70 -24.80 18.44
C TYR A 386 -1.49 -23.57 17.56
N MET A 387 -1.35 -23.80 16.26
CA MET A 387 -1.28 -22.77 15.24
C MET A 387 -2.29 -23.05 14.13
N THR A 388 -2.87 -22.01 13.55
CA THR A 388 -3.79 -22.13 12.40
C THR A 388 -3.55 -21.02 11.39
N GLN A 389 -3.79 -21.29 10.12
CA GLN A 389 -3.81 -20.25 9.08
C GLN A 389 -5.22 -19.65 8.99
N VAL A 390 -5.32 -18.33 9.13
CA VAL A 390 -6.61 -17.60 9.13
C VAL A 390 -6.87 -16.82 7.85
N ALA A 391 -5.81 -16.41 7.14
CA ALA A 391 -5.93 -15.69 5.88
C ALA A 391 -4.87 -16.11 4.87
N VAL A 392 -5.14 -15.77 3.61
CA VAL A 392 -4.23 -15.82 2.48
C VAL A 392 -4.07 -14.39 1.95
N LYS A 393 -3.04 -14.16 1.13
CA LYS A 393 -2.71 -12.84 0.57
C LYS A 393 -2.55 -11.69 1.60
N PRO A 394 -1.54 -11.74 2.50
CA PRO A 394 -0.54 -12.79 2.64
C PRO A 394 -1.01 -13.95 3.53
N PRO A 395 -0.36 -15.13 3.43
CA PRO A 395 -0.53 -16.21 4.39
C PRO A 395 -0.35 -15.70 5.83
N THR A 396 -1.44 -15.76 6.60
CA THR A 396 -1.49 -15.24 7.97
C THR A 396 -1.80 -16.37 8.94
N PHE A 397 -0.89 -16.56 9.90
CA PHE A 397 -0.95 -17.60 10.91
C PHE A 397 -1.26 -16.99 12.28
N VAL A 398 -2.13 -17.64 13.03
CA VAL A 398 -2.40 -17.33 14.43
C VAL A 398 -1.80 -18.42 15.30
N ILE A 399 -0.93 -18.03 16.23
CA ILE A 399 -0.30 -18.90 17.21
C ILE A 399 -0.98 -18.67 18.56
N PHE A 400 -1.57 -19.71 19.12
CA PHE A 400 -2.22 -19.66 20.42
C PHE A 400 -1.26 -20.07 21.52
N VAL A 401 -1.04 -19.17 22.47
CA VAL A 401 -0.07 -19.34 23.57
C VAL A 401 -0.72 -19.13 24.93
N ASN A 402 -0.01 -19.47 26.00
CA ASN A 402 -0.45 -19.19 27.37
C ASN A 402 -0.24 -17.73 27.80
N ASP A 403 0.77 -17.06 27.25
CA ASP A 403 1.15 -15.70 27.59
C ASP A 403 1.89 -15.11 26.37
N LYS A 404 1.34 -14.04 25.79
CA LYS A 404 1.88 -13.45 24.56
C LYS A 404 3.19 -12.69 24.81
N GLU A 405 3.43 -12.22 26.03
CA GLU A 405 4.65 -11.50 26.39
C GLU A 405 5.88 -12.42 26.37
N LEU A 406 5.67 -13.74 26.57
CA LEU A 406 6.73 -14.75 26.50
C LEU A 406 7.15 -15.09 25.04
N MET A 407 6.35 -14.70 24.04
CA MET A 407 6.62 -15.01 22.63
C MET A 407 7.56 -13.98 22.00
N HIS A 408 8.87 -14.19 22.21
CA HIS A 408 9.89 -13.31 21.64
C HIS A 408 10.00 -13.45 20.11
N PHE A 409 10.27 -12.33 19.41
CA PHE A 409 10.31 -12.26 17.94
C PHE A 409 11.27 -13.29 17.30
N SER A 410 12.36 -13.64 17.99
CA SER A 410 13.32 -14.63 17.50
C SER A 410 12.72 -16.02 17.40
N TYR A 411 11.82 -16.39 18.30
CA TYR A 411 11.12 -17.67 18.25
C TYR A 411 10.05 -17.67 17.16
N THR A 412 9.36 -16.54 16.95
CA THR A 412 8.45 -16.37 15.80
C THR A 412 9.19 -16.54 14.48
N ARG A 413 10.38 -15.93 14.33
CA ARG A 413 11.24 -16.13 13.14
C ARG A 413 11.72 -17.56 12.96
N TYR A 414 12.03 -18.25 14.07
CA TYR A 414 12.37 -19.67 14.02
C TYR A 414 11.22 -20.51 13.45
N LEU A 415 9.99 -20.28 13.93
CA LEU A 415 8.80 -20.96 13.41
C LEU A 415 8.53 -20.58 11.95
N GLU A 416 8.70 -19.31 11.58
CA GLU A 416 8.61 -18.87 10.18
C GLU A 416 9.54 -19.68 9.28
N ASN A 417 10.82 -19.80 9.66
CA ASN A 417 11.79 -20.58 8.89
C ASN A 417 11.38 -22.04 8.78
N LYS A 418 10.85 -22.65 9.85
CA LYS A 418 10.36 -24.05 9.80
C LYS A 418 9.17 -24.24 8.87
N ILE A 419 8.28 -23.26 8.81
CA ILE A 419 7.17 -23.29 7.84
C ILE A 419 7.71 -23.14 6.41
N ARG A 420 8.70 -22.26 6.19
CA ARG A 420 9.34 -22.06 4.88
C ARG A 420 10.20 -23.24 4.43
N ASP A 421 10.78 -24.00 5.36
CA ASP A 421 11.51 -25.25 5.06
C ASP A 421 10.54 -26.34 4.57
N ALA A 422 9.32 -26.38 5.13
CA ALA A 422 8.29 -27.36 4.78
C ALA A 422 7.50 -26.99 3.52
N PHE A 423 7.28 -25.70 3.29
CA PHE A 423 6.51 -25.16 2.16
C PHE A 423 7.28 -24.02 1.50
N ASP A 424 7.41 -24.10 0.18
CA ASP A 424 7.99 -23.00 -0.58
C ASP A 424 7.05 -21.78 -0.50
N PHE A 425 7.47 -20.79 0.27
CA PHE A 425 6.82 -19.49 0.37
C PHE A 425 7.70 -18.39 -0.24
N GLY A 426 8.49 -18.76 -1.27
CA GLY A 426 9.25 -17.83 -2.09
C GLY A 426 8.37 -16.70 -2.62
N GLY A 427 8.88 -15.48 -2.52
CA GLY A 427 8.23 -14.24 -2.92
C GLY A 427 7.05 -13.78 -2.05
N THR A 428 6.66 -14.50 -1.00
CA THR A 428 5.57 -14.06 -0.09
C THR A 428 6.03 -13.80 1.35
N PRO A 429 5.62 -12.67 1.98
CA PRO A 429 5.74 -12.50 3.41
C PRO A 429 4.77 -13.46 4.13
N LEU A 430 5.18 -13.94 5.31
CA LEU A 430 4.30 -14.66 6.23
C LEU A 430 3.96 -13.76 7.41
N ARG A 431 2.68 -13.66 7.76
CA ARG A 431 2.22 -12.85 8.89
C ARG A 431 1.92 -13.76 10.08
N PHE A 432 2.44 -13.42 11.25
CA PHE A 432 2.16 -14.14 12.50
C PHE A 432 1.44 -13.24 13.49
N ILE A 433 0.35 -13.76 14.05
CA ILE A 433 -0.43 -13.12 15.11
C ILE A 433 -0.36 -14.04 16.32
N VAL A 434 0.07 -13.49 17.46
CA VAL A 434 0.13 -14.24 18.72
C VAL A 434 -1.09 -13.89 19.55
N ARG A 435 -1.85 -14.90 20.01
CA ARG A 435 -3.03 -14.71 20.86
C ARG A 435 -2.92 -15.55 22.12
N GLU A 436 -3.43 -15.02 23.23
CA GLU A 436 -3.58 -15.81 24.45
C GLU A 436 -4.84 -16.67 24.39
N ARG A 437 -4.73 -17.90 24.87
CA ARG A 437 -5.87 -18.81 24.94
C ARG A 437 -6.90 -18.29 25.95
N GLY A 438 -8.01 -17.75 25.45
CA GLY A 438 -9.13 -17.24 26.26
C GLY A 438 -9.44 -15.75 26.08
N GLU A 439 -8.61 -14.99 25.36
CA GLU A 439 -8.98 -13.65 24.89
C GLU A 439 -10.14 -13.79 23.88
N LYS A 440 -11.31 -13.23 24.20
CA LYS A 440 -12.37 -12.96 23.21
C LYS A 440 -12.07 -11.63 22.52
N GLU A 441 -12.49 -11.52 21.25
CA GLU A 441 -12.26 -10.38 20.35
C GLU A 441 -12.62 -9.01 20.93
#